data_AF-A0AAW9EET9-F1
#
_entry.id   AF-A0AAW9EET9-F1
#
_cell.length_a   1.000
_cell.length_b   1.000
_cell.length_c   1.000
_cell.angle_alpha   90.00
_cell.angle_beta   90.00
_cell.angle_gamma   90.00
#
_symmetry.space_group_name_H-M   'P 1'
#
loop_
_entity.id
_entity.type
_entity.pdbx_description
1 polymer ?
#
loop_
_entity_poly.entity_id
_entity_poly.type
_entity_poly.pdbx_seq_one_letter_code
_entity_poly.pdbx_strand_id
1 'polypeptide(L)'
;MTFDSSARQAVPLTDLLSFQMPALTASGTTSLGEALSLTASSIAKEVQKTTADTKGDWRPLVFLMTDGSPNDDWRKGLNDFKAARTGVVVA
;
A
#
# COMPACT_ATOMS: atom_id res chain seq x y z
N MET A 1 -0.39 5.35 -2.20
CA MET A 1 0.87 5.03 -2.90
C MET A 1 0.63 5.13 -4.39
N THR A 2 1.69 5.29 -5.19
CA THR A 2 1.61 5.27 -6.65
C THR A 2 2.69 4.34 -7.20
N PHE A 3 2.41 3.68 -8.31
CA PHE A 3 3.37 2.81 -8.96
C PHE A 3 3.28 2.92 -10.47
N ASP A 4 4.45 2.85 -11.10
CA ASP A 4 4.68 2.79 -12.53
C ASP A 4 5.71 1.69 -12.81
N SER A 5 6.87 2.04 -13.36
CA SER A 5 8.06 1.19 -13.40
C SER A 5 8.68 0.98 -12.01
N SER A 6 8.34 1.82 -11.02
CA SER A 6 8.73 1.67 -9.62
C SER A 6 7.57 1.97 -8.68
N ALA A 7 7.62 1.49 -7.45
CA ALA A 7 6.62 1.81 -6.44
C ALA A 7 7.13 2.87 -5.46
N ARG A 8 6.32 3.89 -5.17
CA ARG A 8 6.65 4.90 -4.18
C ARG A 8 5.46 5.36 -3.35
N GLN A 9 5.75 5.75 -2.12
CA GLN A 9 4.78 6.35 -1.23
C GLN A 9 4.71 7.86 -1.51
N ALA A 10 3.71 8.29 -2.27
CA ALA A 10 3.51 9.70 -2.62
C ALA A 10 3.13 10.56 -1.40
N VAL A 11 2.36 9.99 -0.47
CA VAL A 11 1.94 10.62 0.79
C VAL A 11 2.07 9.56 1.89
N PRO A 12 2.72 9.88 3.03
CA PRO A 12 2.81 8.98 4.17
C PRO A 12 1.43 8.73 4.82
N LEU A 13 1.31 7.82 5.80
CA LEU A 13 0.09 7.73 6.61
C LEU A 13 -0.21 9.09 7.24
N THR A 14 -1.25 9.74 6.75
CA THR A 14 -1.59 11.13 7.04
C THR A 14 -3.04 11.19 7.48
N ASP A 15 -3.32 12.01 8.49
CA ASP A 15 -4.69 12.29 8.93
C ASP A 15 -5.53 12.86 7.78
N LEU A 16 -6.82 12.50 7.75
CA LEU A 16 -7.72 12.86 6.66
C LEU A 16 -7.85 14.38 6.48
N LEU A 17 -7.84 15.16 7.56
CA LEU A 17 -7.93 16.62 7.49
C LEU A 17 -6.65 17.25 6.96
N SER A 18 -5.52 16.55 7.10
CA SER A 18 -4.21 16.97 6.59
C SER A 18 -3.91 16.43 5.19
N PHE A 19 -4.76 15.55 4.66
CA PHE A 19 -4.53 14.90 3.37
C PHE A 19 -4.72 15.90 2.22
N GLN A 20 -3.65 16.10 1.46
CA GLN A 20 -3.69 16.79 0.18
C GLN A 20 -3.40 15.79 -0.93
N MET A 21 -4.31 15.70 -1.90
CA MET A 21 -4.15 14.77 -3.02
C MET A 21 -2.94 15.17 -3.86
N PRO A 22 -1.93 14.30 -4.02
CA PRO A 22 -0.79 14.59 -4.87
C PRO A 22 -1.22 14.53 -6.34
N ALA A 23 -0.53 15.28 -7.20
CA ALA A 23 -0.65 15.07 -8.64
C ALA A 23 -0.07 13.70 -9.01
N LEU A 24 -0.91 12.83 -9.56
CA LEU A 24 -0.52 11.50 -10.04
C LEU A 24 -0.40 11.53 -11.55
N THR A 25 0.73 11.05 -12.07
CA THR A 25 0.96 10.88 -13.50
C THR A 25 1.14 9.39 -13.77
N ALA A 26 0.22 8.79 -14.51
CA ALA A 26 0.38 7.43 -15.00
C ALA A 26 1.36 7.44 -16.19
N SER A 27 2.48 6.75 -16.04
CA SER A 27 3.48 6.59 -17.10
C SER A 27 4.21 5.27 -16.89
N GLY A 28 4.98 4.78 -17.86
CA GLY A 28 5.81 3.58 -17.65
C GLY A 28 5.04 2.26 -17.65
N THR A 29 5.50 1.31 -16.83
CA THR A 29 4.98 -0.06 -16.77
C THR A 29 4.17 -0.33 -15.50
N THR A 30 3.85 -1.59 -15.18
CA THR A 30 2.98 -1.97 -14.06
C THR A 30 3.72 -2.87 -13.07
N SER A 31 4.64 -2.30 -12.28
CA SER A 31 5.41 -2.98 -11.22
C SER A 31 4.56 -3.29 -9.98
N LEU A 32 3.58 -4.19 -10.14
CA LEU A 32 2.59 -4.51 -9.11
C LEU A 32 3.21 -5.21 -7.89
N GLY A 33 4.14 -6.14 -8.09
CA GLY A 33 4.84 -6.83 -7.01
C GLY A 33 5.60 -5.89 -6.08
N GLU A 34 6.29 -4.92 -6.67
CA GLU A 34 6.96 -3.87 -5.91
C GLU A 34 5.94 -3.02 -5.12
N ALA A 35 4.82 -2.65 -5.74
CA ALA A 35 3.76 -1.88 -5.09
C ALA A 35 3.15 -2.62 -3.89
N LEU A 36 2.89 -3.92 -4.03
CA LEU A 36 2.37 -4.76 -2.95
C LEU A 36 3.38 -4.91 -1.81
N SER A 37 4.67 -5.09 -2.14
CA SER A 37 5.76 -5.19 -1.15
C SER A 37 5.96 -3.87 -0.38
N LEU A 38 5.89 -2.74 -1.08
CA LEU A 38 5.97 -1.41 -0.48
C LEU A 38 4.77 -1.18 0.44
N THR A 39 3.57 -1.55 0.00
CA THR A 39 2.35 -1.43 0.80
C THR A 39 2.46 -2.22 2.10
N ALA A 40 2.92 -3.48 2.02
CA ALA A 40 3.16 -4.31 3.20
C ALA A 40 4.17 -3.67 4.17
N SER A 41 5.26 -3.11 3.62
CA SER A 41 6.32 -2.48 4.39
C SER A 41 5.86 -1.21 5.10
N SER A 42 5.09 -0.34 4.43
CA SER A 42 4.56 0.87 5.06
C SER A 42 3.50 0.54 6.11
N ILE A 43 2.62 -0.46 5.86
CA ILE A 43 1.68 -0.93 6.90
C ILE A 43 2.45 -1.38 8.15
N ALA A 44 3.51 -2.17 7.99
CA ALA A 44 4.30 -2.65 9.13
C ALA A 44 5.01 -1.52 9.90
N LYS A 45 5.36 -0.41 9.24
CA LYS A 45 6.05 0.74 9.84
C LYS A 45 5.09 1.74 10.49
N GLU A 46 3.94 1.96 9.87
CA GLU A 46 3.08 3.10 10.19
C GLU A 46 1.86 2.70 11.03
N VAL A 47 1.34 1.47 10.89
CA VAL A 47 0.15 1.01 11.62
C VAL A 47 0.55 0.51 13.02
N GLN A 48 0.03 1.19 14.05
CA GLN A 48 0.28 0.84 15.44
C GLN A 48 -0.59 -0.33 15.88
N LYS A 49 0.02 -1.37 16.46
CA LYS A 49 -0.71 -2.53 16.99
C LYS A 49 -1.29 -2.21 18.35
N THR A 50 -2.45 -2.81 18.65
CA THR A 50 -3.02 -2.74 20.00
C THR A 50 -2.11 -3.47 20.99
N THR A 51 -1.75 -2.78 22.06
CA THR A 51 -1.02 -3.33 23.21
C THR A 51 -1.99 -3.48 24.39
N ALA A 52 -1.53 -4.03 25.51
CA ALA A 52 -2.36 -4.14 26.72
C ALA A 52 -2.84 -2.76 27.23
N ASP A 53 -2.02 -1.74 27.04
CA ASP A 53 -2.22 -0.41 27.60
C ASP A 53 -2.80 0.61 26.59
N THR A 54 -2.62 0.37 25.28
CA THR A 54 -3.00 1.32 24.24
C THR A 54 -3.75 0.63 23.10
N LYS A 55 -4.92 1.18 22.76
CA LYS A 55 -5.65 0.79 21.54
C LYS A 55 -4.85 1.24 20.32
N GLY A 56 -4.52 0.29 19.46
CA GLY A 56 -3.85 0.55 18.19
C GLY A 56 -4.81 0.93 17.07
N ASP A 57 -4.25 1.06 15.88
CA ASP A 57 -4.98 1.40 14.67
C ASP A 57 -5.87 0.25 14.20
N TRP A 58 -6.89 0.61 13.43
CA TRP A 58 -7.72 -0.36 12.73
C TRP A 58 -6.92 -1.04 11.62
N ARG A 59 -7.35 -2.25 11.24
CA ARG A 59 -6.77 -2.93 10.07
C ARG A 59 -6.96 -2.06 8.82
N PRO A 60 -5.91 -1.88 8.01
CA PRO A 60 -5.97 -0.99 6.86
C PRO A 60 -6.92 -1.49 5.78
N LEU A 61 -7.66 -0.56 5.18
CA LEU A 61 -8.46 -0.74 3.98
C LEU A 61 -7.60 -0.37 2.77
N VAL A 62 -7.46 -1.28 1.81
CA VAL A 62 -6.60 -1.09 0.64
C VAL A 62 -7.44 -1.08 -0.63
N PHE A 63 -7.32 -0.01 -1.42
CA PHE A 63 -7.85 0.07 -2.78
C PHE A 63 -6.68 -0.08 -3.74
N LEU A 64 -6.71 -1.15 -4.54
CA LEU A 64 -5.79 -1.37 -5.64
C LEU A 64 -6.47 -0.94 -6.93
N MET A 65 -5.87 0.01 -7.64
CA MET A 65 -6.37 0.49 -8.93
C MET A 65 -5.26 0.30 -9.96
N THR A 66 -5.51 -0.50 -10.98
CA THR A 66 -4.58 -0.77 -12.08
C THR A 66 -5.36 -1.01 -13.38
N ASP A 67 -4.82 -0.54 -14.49
CA ASP A 67 -5.39 -0.66 -15.84
C ASP A 67 -4.62 -1.67 -16.72
N GLY A 68 -3.66 -2.41 -16.14
CA GLY A 68 -2.76 -3.29 -16.87
C GLY A 68 -2.45 -4.61 -16.15
N SER A 69 -1.73 -5.48 -16.85
CA SER A 69 -1.24 -6.75 -16.30
C SER A 69 0.14 -6.56 -15.64
N PRO A 70 0.43 -7.26 -14.54
CA PRO A 70 1.73 -7.18 -13.87
C PRO A 70 2.87 -7.55 -14.81
N ASN A 71 3.97 -6.80 -14.76
CA ASN A 71 5.18 -7.11 -15.53
C ASN A 71 6.36 -7.63 -14.68
N ASP A 72 6.16 -7.78 -13.38
CA ASP A 72 7.18 -8.17 -12.41
C ASP A 72 6.83 -9.48 -11.67
N ASP A 73 7.70 -9.94 -10.75
CA ASP A 73 7.42 -11.07 -9.86
C ASP A 73 6.42 -10.67 -8.76
N TRP A 74 5.17 -10.47 -9.18
CA TRP A 74 4.07 -10.06 -8.32
C TRP A 74 3.72 -11.07 -7.24
N ARG A 75 4.13 -12.34 -7.38
CA ARG A 75 3.81 -13.40 -6.40
C ARG A 75 4.54 -13.17 -5.08
N LYS A 76 5.79 -12.74 -5.13
CA LYS A 76 6.53 -12.36 -3.92
C LYS A 76 5.83 -11.21 -3.20
N GLY A 77 5.52 -10.13 -3.93
CA GLY A 77 4.83 -8.96 -3.37
C GLY A 77 3.45 -9.29 -2.82
N LEU A 78 2.71 -10.19 -3.48
CA LEU A 78 1.43 -10.67 -2.97
C LEU A 78 1.58 -11.43 -1.65
N ASN A 79 2.60 -12.27 -1.51
CA ASN A 79 2.83 -13.01 -0.27
C ASN A 79 3.18 -12.04 0.88
N ASP A 80 4.04 -11.06 0.61
CA ASP A 80 4.39 -10.01 1.57
C ASP A 80 3.14 -9.21 1.98
N PHE A 81 2.29 -8.85 1.02
CA PHE A 81 1.03 -8.13 1.26
C PHE A 81 0.01 -8.96 2.06
N LYS A 82 -0.15 -10.25 1.75
CA LYS A 82 -1.03 -11.15 2.52
C LYS A 82 -0.58 -11.28 3.98
N ALA A 83 0.72 -11.21 4.24
CA ALA A 83 1.26 -11.23 5.60
C ALA A 83 0.98 -9.92 6.39
N ALA A 84 0.71 -8.80 5.71
CA ALA A 84 0.53 -7.47 6.32
C ALA A 84 -0.78 -7.28 7.11
N ARG A 85 -1.62 -8.32 7.24
CA ARG A 85 -2.88 -8.31 8.02
C ARG A 85 -3.81 -7.14 7.67
N THR A 86 -4.11 -6.98 6.39
CA THR A 86 -5.10 -6.02 5.90
C THR A 86 -6.52 -6.40 6.31
N GLY A 87 -7.43 -5.42 6.34
CA GLY A 87 -8.82 -5.62 6.69
C GLY A 87 -9.66 -5.99 5.47
N VAL A 88 -9.95 -4.99 4.64
CA VAL A 88 -10.66 -5.14 3.38
C VAL A 88 -9.72 -4.72 2.25
N VAL A 89 -9.76 -5.46 1.16
CA VAL A 89 -9.01 -5.15 -0.07
C VAL A 89 -10.01 -5.11 -1.22
N VAL A 90 -10.03 -3.98 -1.93
CA VAL A 90 -10.81 -3.79 -3.16
C VAL A 90 -9.81 -3.66 -4.29
N ALA A 91 -9.92 -4.52 -5.31
CA ALA A 91 -9.00 -4.60 -6.43
C ALA A 91 -9.77 -4.88 -7.72
#